data_AF-A0A445AFD9-F1
#
_entry.id   AF-A0A445AFD9-F1
#
_cell.length_a   1.000
_cell.length_b   1.000
_cell.length_c   1.000
_cell.angle_alpha   90.00
_cell.angle_beta   90.00
_cell.angle_gamma   90.00
#
_symmetry.space_group_name_H-M   'P 1'
#
loop_
_entity.id
_entity.type
_entity.pdbx_description
1 polymer ?
#
loop_
_entity_poly.entity_id
_entity_poly.type
_entity_poly.pdbx_seq_one_letter_code
_entity_poly.pdbx_strand_id
1 'polypeptide(L)'
;MSQVFWNSHTKESFDRNWDDFLLKYGLVDNKWLSDLYEDRHIWVPIYLDHHFWVGMRSIQRSESMHSFFNKFITWNSSLIQFVKQYDNCLGSREQTERESNAADFHTVIPCVTKSSIETQFQHVYTHQKFREVQAQFKGKENYITRLTNSALGYSVYEVGEQVSSSIFNKFAVTYDSVEAQVKFQCLLFESIGISRPKRVKL
;
A
#
# COMPACT_ATOMS: atom_id res chain seq x y z
N MET A 1 -18.80 -2.15 -2.63
CA MET A 1 -17.95 -2.25 -3.84
C MET A 1 -16.48 -2.42 -3.46
N SER A 2 -15.85 -1.52 -2.68
CA SER A 2 -14.43 -1.65 -2.27
C SER A 2 -14.08 -2.93 -1.51
N GLN A 3 -14.89 -3.40 -0.56
CA GLN A 3 -14.57 -4.61 0.22
C GLN A 3 -14.46 -5.90 -0.61
N VAL A 4 -15.24 -6.03 -1.69
CA VAL A 4 -15.26 -7.23 -2.54
C VAL A 4 -14.01 -7.31 -3.43
N PHE A 5 -13.60 -6.16 -3.97
CA PHE A 5 -12.45 -6.05 -4.86
C PHE A 5 -11.10 -6.19 -4.16
N TRP A 6 -10.97 -5.58 -2.98
CA TRP A 6 -9.67 -5.40 -2.34
C TRP A 6 -9.33 -6.46 -1.28
N ASN A 7 -10.31 -7.25 -0.81
CA ASN A 7 -10.11 -8.25 0.26
C ASN A 7 -10.09 -9.70 -0.24
N SER A 8 -10.19 -9.92 -1.55
CA SER A 8 -10.06 -11.26 -2.10
C SER A 8 -8.58 -11.65 -2.07
N HIS A 9 -8.27 -12.85 -1.57
CA HIS A 9 -6.89 -13.33 -1.40
C HIS A 9 -6.49 -14.37 -2.43
N THR A 10 -7.45 -14.89 -3.19
CA THR A 10 -7.22 -15.81 -4.32
C THR A 10 -8.12 -15.45 -5.50
N LYS A 11 -7.72 -15.85 -6.71
CA LYS A 11 -8.48 -15.61 -7.95
C LYS A 11 -9.89 -16.22 -7.85
N GLU A 12 -9.97 -17.42 -7.28
CA GLU A 12 -11.24 -18.15 -7.10
C GLU A 12 -12.17 -17.48 -6.09
N SER A 13 -11.60 -16.86 -5.04
CA SER A 13 -12.40 -16.06 -4.10
C SER A 13 -12.96 -14.79 -4.76
N PHE A 14 -12.18 -14.18 -5.66
CA PHE A 14 -12.58 -12.98 -6.37
C PHE A 14 -13.72 -13.28 -7.35
N ASP A 15 -13.58 -14.31 -8.18
CA ASP A 15 -14.59 -14.68 -9.17
C ASP A 15 -15.93 -15.03 -8.50
N ARG A 16 -15.90 -15.79 -7.41
CA ARG A 16 -17.13 -16.10 -6.63
C ARG A 16 -17.78 -14.84 -6.05
N ASN A 17 -16.99 -13.92 -5.49
CA ASN A 17 -17.53 -12.70 -4.92
C ASN A 17 -18.07 -11.73 -6.00
N TRP A 18 -17.48 -11.77 -7.20
CA TRP A 18 -17.95 -11.03 -8.37
C TRP A 18 -19.32 -11.54 -8.84
N ASP A 19 -19.46 -12.85 -8.97
CA ASP A 19 -20.72 -13.48 -9.35
C ASP A 19 -21.84 -13.22 -8.31
N ASP A 20 -21.52 -13.34 -7.02
CA ASP A 20 -22.47 -12.99 -5.94
C ASP A 20 -22.91 -11.53 -6.01
N PHE A 21 -21.97 -10.61 -6.30
CA PHE A 21 -22.27 -9.20 -6.49
C PHE A 21 -23.21 -8.96 -7.69
N LEU A 22 -22.95 -9.60 -8.84
CA LEU A 22 -23.80 -9.45 -10.03
C LEU A 22 -25.20 -9.99 -9.79
N LEU A 23 -25.31 -11.16 -9.15
CA LEU A 23 -26.60 -11.78 -8.82
C LEU A 23 -27.39 -10.96 -7.81
N LYS A 24 -26.74 -10.49 -6.74
CA LYS A 24 -27.39 -9.73 -5.66
C LYS A 24 -28.03 -8.44 -6.14
N TYR A 25 -27.43 -7.78 -7.14
CA TYR A 25 -27.92 -6.52 -7.68
C TYR A 25 -28.63 -6.67 -9.03
N GLY A 26 -28.79 -7.89 -9.55
CA GLY A 26 -29.44 -8.15 -10.85
C GLY A 26 -28.69 -7.51 -12.02
N LEU A 27 -27.36 -7.48 -11.96
CA LEU A 27 -26.49 -6.78 -12.91
C LEU A 27 -25.82 -7.69 -13.94
N VAL A 28 -26.27 -8.95 -14.03
CA VAL A 28 -25.64 -10.00 -14.86
C VAL A 28 -25.56 -9.60 -16.34
N ASP A 29 -26.59 -8.95 -16.87
CA ASP A 29 -26.65 -8.54 -18.29
C ASP A 29 -26.03 -7.15 -18.56
N ASN A 30 -25.35 -6.56 -17.57
CA ASN A 30 -24.75 -5.26 -17.72
C ASN A 30 -23.45 -5.36 -18.53
N LYS A 31 -23.50 -4.94 -19.80
CA LYS A 31 -22.36 -4.95 -20.70
C LYS A 31 -21.12 -4.25 -20.14
N TRP A 32 -21.27 -3.11 -19.46
CA TRP A 32 -20.13 -2.40 -18.88
C TRP A 32 -19.44 -3.21 -17.78
N LEU A 33 -20.20 -3.93 -16.95
CA LEU A 33 -19.61 -4.81 -15.94
C LEU A 33 -18.96 -6.05 -16.56
N SER A 34 -19.53 -6.58 -17.64
CA SER A 34 -18.90 -7.67 -18.40
C SER A 34 -17.55 -7.23 -18.98
N ASP A 35 -17.51 -6.08 -19.66
CA ASP A 35 -16.28 -5.52 -20.23
C ASP A 35 -15.24 -5.24 -19.11
N LEU A 36 -15.70 -4.69 -17.98
CA LEU A 36 -14.85 -4.43 -16.82
C LEU A 36 -14.26 -5.72 -16.22
N TYR A 37 -15.02 -6.82 -16.21
CA TYR A 37 -14.55 -8.12 -15.75
C TYR A 37 -13.51 -8.73 -16.69
N GLU A 38 -13.66 -8.56 -18.00
CA GLU A 38 -12.61 -9.01 -18.95
C GLU A 38 -11.28 -8.29 -18.71
N ASP A 39 -11.35 -7.00 -18.39
CA ASP A 39 -10.18 -6.19 -18.05
C ASP A 39 -9.64 -6.42 -16.62
N ARG A 40 -10.17 -7.38 -15.86
CA ARG A 40 -9.77 -7.65 -14.44
C ARG A 40 -8.26 -7.79 -14.24
N HIS A 41 -7.55 -8.28 -15.25
CA HIS A 41 -6.11 -8.43 -15.24
C HIS A 41 -5.33 -7.11 -15.21
N ILE A 42 -5.99 -5.95 -15.43
CA ILE A 42 -5.38 -4.62 -15.49
C ILE A 42 -5.58 -3.84 -14.18
N TRP A 43 -6.62 -4.16 -13.40
CA TRP A 43 -7.03 -3.36 -12.25
C TRP A 43 -7.31 -4.15 -10.97
N VAL A 44 -7.40 -5.49 -11.02
CA VAL A 44 -7.60 -6.34 -9.84
C VAL A 44 -6.24 -6.79 -9.29
N PRO A 45 -5.89 -6.45 -8.03
CA PRO A 45 -4.56 -6.70 -7.47
C PRO A 45 -4.09 -8.16 -7.52
N ILE A 46 -4.99 -9.13 -7.33
CA ILE A 46 -4.66 -10.57 -7.33
C ILE A 46 -4.20 -11.05 -8.71
N TYR A 47 -4.63 -10.37 -9.77
CA TYR A 47 -4.24 -10.69 -11.14
C TYR A 47 -3.01 -9.91 -11.60
N LEU A 48 -2.61 -8.87 -10.88
CA LEU A 48 -1.47 -8.00 -11.17
C LEU A 48 -0.13 -8.57 -10.68
N ASP A 49 -0.02 -9.90 -10.62
CA ASP A 49 1.10 -10.62 -10.05
C ASP A 49 2.44 -10.10 -10.60
N HIS A 50 3.42 -9.98 -9.70
CA HIS A 50 4.78 -9.49 -9.95
C HIS A 50 4.97 -8.04 -10.44
N HIS A 51 3.93 -7.21 -10.51
CA HIS A 51 4.09 -5.80 -10.85
C HIS A 51 4.13 -4.93 -9.58
N PHE A 52 5.18 -4.12 -9.45
CA PHE A 52 5.38 -3.22 -8.32
C PHE A 52 4.57 -1.92 -8.50
N TRP A 53 3.54 -1.70 -7.67
CA TRP A 53 2.60 -0.56 -7.84
C TRP A 53 2.84 0.60 -6.87
N VAL A 54 3.85 0.55 -6.00
CA VAL A 54 4.16 1.58 -4.98
C VAL A 54 2.92 1.92 -4.12
N GLY A 55 2.01 0.95 -3.92
CA GLY A 55 0.77 1.16 -3.18
C GLY A 55 -0.24 2.10 -3.84
N MET A 56 -0.14 2.36 -5.14
CA MET A 56 -1.00 3.32 -5.82
C MET A 56 -2.28 2.66 -6.34
N ARG A 57 -3.42 3.12 -5.81
CA ARG A 57 -4.73 2.90 -6.45
C ARG A 57 -4.86 3.85 -7.64
N SER A 58 -5.37 3.39 -8.78
CA SER A 58 -5.50 4.18 -10.02
C SER A 58 -6.16 5.56 -9.79
N ILE A 59 -7.13 5.64 -8.87
CA ILE A 59 -7.92 6.84 -8.56
C ILE A 59 -7.21 7.79 -7.55
N GLN A 60 -6.29 7.29 -6.72
CA GLN A 60 -5.61 8.09 -5.70
C GLN A 60 -4.72 9.19 -6.31
N ARG A 61 -4.19 8.96 -7.53
CA ARG A 61 -3.42 9.97 -8.26
C ARG A 61 -4.29 11.15 -8.68
N SER A 62 -5.45 10.90 -9.27
CA SER A 62 -6.36 11.98 -9.67
C SER A 62 -6.99 12.68 -8.47
N GLU A 63 -7.36 11.94 -7.41
CA GLU A 63 -7.91 12.52 -6.18
C GLU A 63 -6.89 13.38 -5.43
N SER A 64 -5.63 12.94 -5.35
CA SER A 64 -4.55 13.72 -4.73
C SER A 64 -4.27 15.00 -5.51
N MET A 65 -4.23 14.92 -6.84
CA MET A 65 -4.04 16.10 -7.69
C MET A 65 -5.22 17.05 -7.57
N HIS A 66 -6.46 16.53 -7.56
CA HIS A 66 -7.66 17.35 -7.40
C HIS A 66 -7.70 18.05 -6.02
N SER A 67 -7.42 17.32 -4.93
CA SER A 67 -7.32 17.89 -3.57
C SER A 67 -6.22 18.94 -3.45
N PHE A 68 -5.09 18.73 -4.13
CA PHE A 68 -3.99 19.68 -4.15
C PHE A 68 -4.37 20.98 -4.88
N PHE A 69 -4.97 20.89 -6.06
CA PHE A 69 -5.38 22.05 -6.86
C PHE A 69 -6.58 22.81 -6.30
N ASN A 70 -7.53 22.12 -5.66
CA ASN A 70 -8.71 22.76 -5.05
C ASN A 70 -8.37 23.79 -3.98
N LYS A 71 -7.16 23.76 -3.40
CA LYS A 71 -6.68 24.77 -2.45
C LYS A 71 -6.36 26.12 -3.11
N PHE A 72 -6.11 26.13 -4.42
CA PHE A 72 -5.63 27.29 -5.16
C PHE A 72 -6.60 27.73 -6.27
N ILE A 73 -7.38 26.79 -6.82
CA ILE A 73 -8.27 27.03 -7.95
C ILE A 73 -9.73 26.92 -7.48
N THR A 74 -10.49 27.99 -7.74
CA THR A 74 -11.95 27.99 -7.54
C THR A 74 -12.66 27.93 -8.90
N TRP A 75 -13.89 27.44 -8.92
CA TRP A 75 -14.68 27.26 -10.15
C TRP A 75 -14.96 28.57 -10.93
N ASN A 76 -14.80 29.73 -10.28
CA ASN A 76 -14.97 31.07 -10.87
C ASN A 76 -13.67 31.74 -11.31
N SER A 77 -12.55 31.02 -11.32
CA SER A 77 -11.25 31.60 -11.69
C SER A 77 -11.19 31.86 -13.20
N SER A 78 -10.84 33.08 -13.61
CA SER A 78 -10.51 33.35 -15.01
C SER A 78 -9.28 32.57 -15.45
N LEU A 79 -9.11 32.34 -16.76
CA LEU A 79 -7.96 31.59 -17.29
C LEU A 79 -6.61 32.21 -16.87
N ILE A 80 -6.52 33.54 -16.81
CA ILE A 80 -5.31 34.25 -16.37
C ILE A 80 -5.04 34.01 -14.88
N GLN A 81 -6.08 33.98 -14.06
CA GLN A 81 -5.95 33.65 -12.63
C GLN A 81 -5.55 32.19 -12.44
N PHE A 82 -6.09 31.27 -13.25
CA PHE A 82 -5.71 29.87 -13.24
C PHE A 82 -4.21 29.68 -13.48
N VAL A 83 -3.65 30.30 -14.52
CA VAL A 83 -2.21 30.17 -14.84
C VAL A 83 -1.35 30.69 -13.67
N LYS A 84 -1.69 31.86 -13.11
CA LYS A 84 -0.97 32.41 -11.95
C LYS A 84 -1.06 31.51 -10.72
N GLN A 85 -2.24 30.95 -10.45
CA GLN A 85 -2.43 30.05 -9.31
C GLN A 85 -1.74 28.71 -9.52
N TYR A 86 -1.65 28.23 -10.76
CA TYR A 86 -0.90 27.03 -11.11
C TYR A 86 0.60 27.21 -10.80
N ASP A 87 1.20 28.32 -11.22
CA ASP A 87 2.61 28.61 -10.92
C ASP A 87 2.87 28.73 -9.42
N ASN A 88 1.98 29.41 -8.68
CA ASN A 88 2.05 29.51 -7.22
C ASN A 88 1.95 28.13 -6.54
N CYS A 89 1.08 27.28 -7.06
CA CYS A 89 0.85 25.92 -6.57
C CYS A 89 2.12 25.06 -6.75
N LEU A 90 2.76 25.16 -7.91
CA LEU A 90 4.06 24.51 -8.17
C LEU A 90 5.16 25.04 -7.26
N GLY A 91 5.29 26.37 -7.15
CA GLY A 91 6.30 27.00 -6.29
C GLY A 91 6.14 26.62 -4.81
N SER A 92 4.91 26.55 -4.31
CA SER A 92 4.61 26.07 -2.95
C SER A 92 5.05 24.62 -2.75
N ARG A 93 4.81 23.74 -3.74
CA ARG A 93 5.21 22.34 -3.66
C ARG A 93 6.72 22.18 -3.64
N GLU A 94 7.42 22.87 -4.53
CA GLU A 94 8.88 22.86 -4.58
C GLU A 94 9.50 23.36 -3.28
N GLN A 95 8.92 24.41 -2.67
CA GLN A 95 9.38 24.94 -1.40
C GLN A 95 9.22 23.90 -0.27
N THR A 96 8.05 23.27 -0.15
CA THR A 96 7.82 22.21 0.85
C THR A 96 8.75 21.00 0.62
N GLU A 97 9.00 20.61 -0.63
CA GLU A 97 9.96 19.54 -0.95
C GLU A 97 11.40 19.94 -0.55
N ARG A 98 11.80 21.20 -0.77
CA ARG A 98 13.11 21.72 -0.32
C ARG A 98 13.25 21.71 1.20
N GLU A 99 12.23 22.15 1.93
CA GLU A 99 12.21 22.13 3.40
C GLU A 99 12.28 20.71 3.95
N SER A 100 11.52 19.78 3.36
CA SER A 100 11.59 18.37 3.74
C SER A 100 12.96 17.76 3.47
N ASN A 101 13.57 18.06 2.32
CA ASN A 101 14.91 17.58 2.00
C ASN A 101 15.95 18.14 2.98
N ALA A 102 15.87 19.43 3.30
CA ALA A 102 16.76 20.05 4.29
C ALA A 102 16.61 19.39 5.67
N ALA A 103 15.38 19.14 6.12
CA ALA A 103 15.13 18.42 7.36
C ALA A 103 15.73 17.01 7.32
N ASP A 104 15.57 16.27 6.21
CA ASP A 104 16.14 14.94 6.00
C ASP A 104 17.68 14.92 6.05
N PHE A 105 18.34 15.96 5.55
CA PHE A 105 19.80 16.04 5.60
C PHE A 105 20.35 16.46 6.97
N HIS A 106 19.62 17.29 7.71
CA HIS A 106 20.15 17.95 8.91
C HIS A 106 19.61 17.39 10.22
N THR A 107 18.58 16.54 10.18
CA THR A 107 18.00 15.92 11.37
C THR A 107 17.94 14.41 11.19
N VAL A 108 17.83 13.70 12.32
CA VAL A 108 17.65 12.25 12.32
C VAL A 108 16.48 11.95 13.23
N ILE A 109 15.46 11.28 12.69
CA ILE A 109 14.35 10.78 13.51
C ILE A 109 14.83 9.57 14.31
N PRO A 110 14.76 9.57 15.65
CA PRO A 110 15.20 8.44 16.46
C PRO A 110 14.31 7.22 16.25
N CYS A 111 14.89 6.03 16.34
CA CYS A 111 14.15 4.78 16.37
C CYS A 111 13.26 4.71 17.62
N VAL A 112 12.04 4.22 17.46
CA VAL A 112 11.09 3.99 18.56
C VAL A 112 11.34 2.64 19.22
N THR A 113 11.84 1.65 18.47
CA THR A 113 12.14 0.31 18.97
C THR A 113 13.65 0.03 18.91
N LYS A 114 14.07 -1.03 19.61
CA LYS A 114 15.45 -1.55 19.55
C LYS A 114 15.67 -2.54 18.40
N SER A 115 14.80 -2.55 17.39
CA SER A 115 14.91 -3.47 16.26
C SER A 115 16.01 -3.04 15.29
N SER A 116 16.92 -3.96 14.95
CA SER A 116 17.95 -3.74 13.94
C SER A 116 17.37 -3.40 12.55
N ILE A 117 16.16 -3.89 12.26
CA ILE A 117 15.44 -3.61 11.01
C ILE A 117 15.00 -2.14 10.96
N GLU A 118 14.52 -1.59 12.08
CA GLU A 118 14.13 -0.17 12.15
C GLU A 118 15.34 0.74 11.94
N THR A 119 16.48 0.39 12.54
CA THR A 119 17.73 1.13 12.33
C THR A 119 18.16 1.12 10.86
N GLN A 120 18.00 0.00 10.14
CA GLN A 120 18.31 -0.03 8.71
C GLN A 120 17.39 0.91 7.91
N PHE A 121 16.08 0.89 8.18
CA PHE A 121 15.15 1.79 7.50
C PHE A 121 15.41 3.27 7.81
N GLN A 122 15.85 3.61 9.02
CA GLN A 122 16.21 4.97 9.43
C GLN A 122 17.31 5.57 8.55
N HIS A 123 18.30 4.76 8.17
CA HIS A 123 19.44 5.23 7.35
C HIS A 123 19.11 5.31 5.86
N VAL A 124 18.10 4.57 5.43
CA VAL A 124 17.84 4.31 4.00
C VAL A 124 16.66 5.12 3.47
N TYR A 125 15.68 5.46 4.32
CA TYR A 125 14.45 6.17 3.94
C TYR A 125 14.47 7.66 4.27
N THR A 126 13.66 8.43 3.53
CA THR A 126 13.30 9.80 3.90
C THR A 126 12.52 9.81 5.21
N HIS A 127 12.54 10.93 5.95
CA HIS A 127 11.84 11.01 7.23
C HIS A 127 10.34 10.70 7.11
N GLN A 128 9.71 11.15 6.03
CA GLN A 128 8.30 10.87 5.79
C GLN A 128 8.04 9.37 5.69
N LYS A 129 8.84 8.64 4.91
CA LYS A 129 8.68 7.19 4.74
C LYS A 129 9.08 6.42 5.99
N PHE A 130 10.10 6.89 6.71
CA PHE A 130 10.50 6.29 7.97
C PHE A 130 9.39 6.41 9.03
N ARG A 131 8.68 7.54 9.12
CA ARG A 131 7.53 7.68 10.04
C ARG A 131 6.39 6.71 9.74
N GLU A 132 6.11 6.43 8.46
CA GLU A 132 5.12 5.41 8.07
C GLU A 132 5.53 4.02 8.59
N VAL A 133 6.82 3.67 8.44
CA VAL A 133 7.37 2.42 9.00
C VAL A 133 7.23 2.39 10.52
N GLN A 134 7.58 3.48 11.21
CA GLN A 134 7.43 3.55 12.67
C GLN A 134 5.98 3.38 13.14
N ALA A 135 5.00 3.89 12.38
CA ALA A 135 3.59 3.67 12.68
C ALA A 135 3.22 2.19 12.57
N GLN A 136 3.74 1.46 11.57
CA GLN A 136 3.54 0.01 11.45
C GLN A 136 4.21 -0.76 12.60
N PHE A 137 5.41 -0.36 13.01
CA PHE A 137 6.10 -0.98 14.15
C PHE A 137 5.36 -0.76 15.47
N LYS A 138 4.76 0.42 15.68
CA LYS A 138 3.88 0.67 16.84
C LYS A 138 2.62 -0.18 16.81
N GLY A 139 2.06 -0.45 15.63
CA GLY A 139 0.91 -1.35 15.46
C GLY A 139 1.22 -2.84 15.66
N LYS A 140 2.51 -3.23 15.73
CA LYS A 140 2.96 -4.62 15.84
C LYS A 140 2.51 -5.31 17.13
N GLU A 141 2.23 -4.55 18.19
CA GLU A 141 1.73 -5.10 19.46
C GLU A 141 0.39 -5.85 19.31
N ASN A 142 -0.34 -5.59 18.23
CA ASN A 142 -1.62 -6.23 17.92
C ASN A 142 -1.48 -7.52 17.07
N TYR A 143 -0.27 -7.92 16.67
CA TYR A 143 -0.08 -9.09 15.79
C TYR A 143 0.42 -10.30 16.57
N ILE A 144 -0.37 -11.37 16.55
CA ILE A 144 0.00 -12.67 17.13
C ILE A 144 0.58 -13.55 16.03
N THR A 145 1.74 -14.15 16.29
CA THR A 145 2.37 -15.10 15.37
C THR A 145 2.34 -16.50 15.96
N ARG A 146 1.88 -17.47 15.17
CA ARG A 146 1.83 -18.88 15.56
C ARG A 146 2.53 -19.73 14.50
N LEU A 147 3.58 -20.45 14.89
CA LEU A 147 4.18 -21.46 14.03
C LEU A 147 3.13 -22.56 13.78
N THR A 148 2.81 -22.80 12.53
CA THR A 148 1.81 -23.79 12.14
C THR A 148 2.50 -25.05 11.65
N ASN A 149 3.43 -24.90 10.71
CA ASN A 149 4.18 -26.02 10.13
C ASN A 149 5.67 -25.68 10.06
N SER A 150 6.52 -26.66 10.36
CA SER A 150 7.96 -26.60 10.09
C SER A 150 8.38 -27.87 9.36
N ALA A 151 8.94 -27.72 8.16
CA ALA A 151 9.54 -28.80 7.38
C ALA A 151 11.01 -28.45 7.09
N LEU A 152 11.81 -29.45 6.68
CA LEU A 152 13.21 -29.26 6.29
C LEU A 152 13.33 -28.17 5.23
N GLY A 153 13.81 -26.99 5.62
CA GLY A 153 14.00 -25.84 4.72
C GLY A 153 12.90 -24.77 4.78
N TYR A 154 11.72 -25.05 5.36
CA TYR A 154 10.56 -24.14 5.31
C TYR A 154 9.79 -24.06 6.64
N SER A 155 9.50 -22.84 7.09
CA SER A 155 8.64 -22.57 8.25
C SER A 155 7.45 -21.73 7.86
N VAL A 156 6.24 -22.17 8.21
CA VAL A 156 4.98 -21.45 7.94
C VAL A 156 4.41 -20.91 9.24
N TYR A 157 4.24 -19.60 9.29
CA TYR A 157 3.68 -18.86 10.41
C TYR A 157 2.28 -18.35 10.05
N GLU A 158 1.31 -18.59 10.92
CA GLU A 158 0.02 -17.91 10.88
C GLU A 158 0.15 -16.61 11.66
N VAL A 159 -0.10 -15.49 10.99
CA VAL A 159 -0.07 -14.15 11.57
C VAL A 159 -1.49 -13.63 11.66
N GLY A 160 -1.95 -13.36 12.88
CA GLY A 160 -3.29 -12.86 13.18
C GLY A 160 -3.25 -11.45 13.74
N GLU A 161 -4.03 -10.52 13.17
CA GLU A 161 -4.25 -9.20 13.77
C GLU A 161 -5.35 -9.28 14.82
N GLN A 162 -5.00 -9.03 16.08
CA GLN A 162 -5.91 -8.99 17.22
C GLN A 162 -6.41 -7.56 17.44
N VAL A 163 -7.71 -7.37 17.27
CA VAL A 163 -8.39 -6.12 17.64
C VAL A 163 -9.32 -6.44 18.80
N SER A 164 -9.07 -5.80 19.94
CA SER A 164 -9.69 -6.04 21.25
C SER A 164 -9.61 -7.50 21.74
N SER A 165 -10.52 -8.37 21.29
CA SER A 165 -10.61 -9.78 21.69
C SER A 165 -10.80 -10.75 20.50
N SER A 166 -10.89 -10.24 19.27
CA SER A 166 -11.13 -11.04 18.07
C SER A 166 -9.97 -10.92 17.08
N ILE A 167 -9.60 -12.04 16.44
CA ILE A 167 -8.60 -12.06 15.37
C ILE A 167 -9.33 -11.76 14.06
N PHE A 168 -9.13 -10.56 13.52
CA PHE A 168 -9.91 -10.06 12.37
C PHE A 168 -9.32 -10.52 11.03
N ASN A 169 -8.01 -10.77 10.96
CA ASN A 169 -7.33 -11.13 9.72
C ASN A 169 -6.23 -12.17 10.01
N LYS A 170 -6.27 -13.31 9.30
CA LYS A 170 -5.24 -14.36 9.38
C LYS A 170 -4.52 -14.49 8.04
N PHE A 171 -3.20 -14.41 8.06
CA PHE A 171 -2.36 -14.57 6.88
C PHE A 171 -1.24 -15.57 7.15
N ALA A 172 -0.89 -16.38 6.15
CA ALA A 172 0.30 -17.22 6.22
C ALA A 172 1.55 -16.46 5.75
N VAL A 173 2.63 -16.61 6.52
CA VAL A 173 3.98 -16.15 6.16
C VAL A 173 4.86 -17.39 6.06
N THR A 174 5.49 -17.57 4.91
CA THR A 174 6.40 -18.70 4.67
C THR A 174 7.83 -18.17 4.69
N TYR A 175 8.66 -18.74 5.54
CA TYR A 175 10.09 -18.52 5.58
C TYR A 175 10.81 -19.69 4.93
N ASP A 176 11.58 -19.40 3.89
CA ASP A 176 12.49 -20.34 3.23
C ASP A 176 13.89 -20.14 3.84
N SER A 177 14.35 -21.14 4.61
CA SER A 177 15.67 -21.09 5.25
C SER A 177 16.81 -21.42 4.29
N VAL A 178 16.52 -22.00 3.12
CA VAL A 178 17.51 -22.34 2.09
C VAL A 178 17.88 -21.10 1.29
N GLU A 179 16.86 -20.35 0.86
CA GLU A 179 17.02 -19.11 0.09
C GLU A 179 17.13 -17.85 0.97
N ALA A 180 16.95 -17.98 2.29
CA ALA A 180 16.84 -16.87 3.25
C ALA A 180 15.77 -15.83 2.84
N GLN A 181 14.64 -16.30 2.33
CA GLN A 181 13.55 -15.46 1.82
C GLN A 181 12.28 -15.60 2.66
N VAL A 182 11.56 -14.49 2.82
CA VAL A 182 10.24 -14.45 3.46
C VAL A 182 9.20 -14.15 2.39
N LYS A 183 8.20 -15.02 2.25
CA LYS A 183 7.06 -14.86 1.34
C LYS A 183 5.79 -14.63 2.15
N PHE A 184 5.06 -13.57 1.83
CA PHE A 184 3.77 -13.25 2.45
C PHE A 184 2.63 -13.70 1.55
N GLN A 185 1.64 -14.43 2.08
CA GLN A 185 0.49 -14.89 1.30
C GLN A 185 -0.29 -13.74 0.64
N CYS A 186 -0.28 -12.56 1.25
CA CYS A 186 -1.00 -11.39 0.75
C CYS A 186 -0.24 -10.58 -0.32
N LEU A 187 1.04 -10.91 -0.61
CA LEU A 187 1.93 -10.17 -1.52
C LEU A 187 1.93 -8.64 -1.28
N LEU A 188 1.42 -8.16 -0.14
CA LEU A 188 1.24 -6.72 0.14
C LEU A 188 2.59 -6.02 0.19
N PHE A 189 3.61 -6.67 0.76
CA PHE A 189 4.96 -6.12 0.79
C PHE A 189 5.59 -6.05 -0.61
N GLU A 190 5.27 -7.01 -1.48
CA GLU A 190 5.81 -7.10 -2.84
C GLU A 190 5.08 -6.14 -3.81
N SER A 191 3.78 -5.93 -3.60
CA SER A 191 2.93 -5.06 -4.44
C SER A 191 2.94 -3.59 -4.00
N ILE A 192 3.00 -3.33 -2.69
CA ILE A 192 3.05 -1.96 -2.12
C ILE A 192 4.47 -1.45 -2.04
N GLY A 193 5.42 -2.36 -1.76
CA GLY A 193 6.85 -2.15 -1.47
C GLY A 193 7.22 -0.71 -1.11
N ILE A 194 7.65 -0.51 0.13
CA ILE A 194 7.97 0.83 0.65
C ILE A 194 9.17 1.39 -0.14
N SER A 195 8.92 2.06 -1.26
CA SER A 195 9.99 2.63 -2.08
C SER A 195 10.25 4.07 -1.66
N ARG A 196 11.38 4.25 -0.98
CA ARG A 196 12.61 4.79 -1.61
C ARG A 196 13.82 4.36 -0.78
N PRO A 197 14.44 3.21 -1.06
CA PRO A 197 15.74 2.90 -0.53
C PRO A 197 16.84 3.38 -1.49
N LYS A 198 17.75 4.24 -1.01
CA LYS A 198 19.08 4.33 -1.61
C LYS A 198 19.83 3.04 -1.25
N ARG A 199 19.71 2.00 -2.10
CA ARG A 199 20.40 0.69 -2.04
C ARG A 199 20.34 -0.03 -0.68
N VAL A 200 19.47 -1.03 -0.58
CA VAL A 200 19.59 -2.08 0.45
C VAL A 200 20.36 -3.25 -0.17
N LYS A 201 21.45 -3.69 0.47
CA LYS A 201 21.99 -5.04 0.28
C LYS A 201 21.46 -5.89 1.43
N LEU A 202 20.85 -7.03 1.08
CA LEU A 202 20.63 -8.14 1.99
C LEU A 202 21.98 -8.77 2.37
#